data_AF-W4VH13-F1
#
_entry.id   AF-W4VH13-F1
#
_cell.length_a   1.000
_cell.length_b   1.000
_cell.length_c   1.000
_cell.angle_alpha   90.00
_cell.angle_beta   90.00
_cell.angle_gamma   90.00
#
_symmetry.space_group_name_H-M   'P 1'
#
loop_
_entity.id
_entity.type
_entity.pdbx_description
1 polymer ?
#
loop_
_entity_poly.entity_id
_entity_poly.type
_entity_poly.pdbx_seq_one_letter_code
_entity_poly.pdbx_strand_id
1 'polypeptide(L)'
;MKIIWLAVSLIPVPFLIHYYEIFQFPNRASFLFIETLLYVILAGLLSAKIEFLFIVLISIINIFISVVLGTQFIIPPNDSWFNPFGINVAIILMVLLF
;
A
#
# COMPACT_ATOMS: atom_id res chain seq x y z
N MET A 1 21.60 4.94 5.61
CA MET A 1 20.60 3.87 5.36
C MET A 1 19.22 4.22 5.92
N LYS A 2 19.07 4.78 7.13
CA LYS A 2 17.76 5.18 7.70
C LYS A 2 16.92 6.12 6.80
N ILE A 3 17.55 7.14 6.21
CA ILE A 3 16.86 8.10 5.32
C ILE A 3 16.38 7.43 4.02
N ILE A 4 17.20 6.54 3.44
CA ILE A 4 16.84 5.80 2.23
C ILE A 4 15.67 4.86 2.51
N TRP A 5 15.72 4.14 3.65
CA TRP A 5 14.60 3.33 4.10
C TRP A 5 13.33 4.17 4.26
N LEU A 6 13.40 5.31 4.96
CA LEU A 6 12.26 6.20 5.16
C LEU A 6 11.66 6.66 3.81
N ALA A 7 12.51 7.09 2.88
CA ALA A 7 12.08 7.55 1.56
C ALA A 7 11.37 6.43 0.77
N VAL A 8 11.91 5.21 0.79
CA VAL A 8 11.30 4.05 0.13
C VAL A 8 10.01 3.62 0.83
N SER A 9 10.00 3.55 2.16
CA SER A 9 8.86 3.08 2.96
C SER A 9 7.71 4.07 3.05
N LEU A 10 7.90 5.34 2.66
CA LEU A 10 6.83 6.33 2.54
C LEU A 10 6.18 6.36 1.15
N ILE A 11 6.70 5.61 0.17
CA ILE A 11 6.06 5.49 -1.14
C ILE A 11 4.72 4.77 -0.95
N PRO A 12 3.58 5.37 -1.36
CA PRO A 12 2.26 4.78 -1.20
C PRO A 12 2.00 3.70 -2.25
N VAL A 13 2.83 2.65 -2.23
CA VAL A 13 2.78 1.54 -3.18
C VAL A 13 1.40 0.87 -3.24
N PRO A 14 0.68 0.63 -2.13
CA PRO A 14 -0.69 0.11 -2.19
C PRO A 14 -1.62 0.96 -3.05
N PHE A 15 -1.53 2.29 -2.94
CA PHE A 15 -2.30 3.21 -3.79
C PHE A 15 -1.81 3.19 -5.25
N LEU A 16 -0.51 3.27 -5.49
CA LEU A 16 0.04 3.34 -6.85
C LEU A 16 -0.30 2.12 -7.70
N ILE A 17 -0.27 0.93 -7.10
CA ILE A 17 -0.64 -0.34 -7.76
C ILE A 17 -2.09 -0.27 -8.27
N HIS A 18 -3.02 0.13 -7.41
CA HIS A 18 -4.43 0.20 -7.76
C HIS A 18 -4.73 1.37 -8.70
N TYR A 19 -4.07 2.50 -8.51
CA TYR A 19 -4.17 3.62 -9.44
C TYR A 19 -3.73 3.23 -10.84
N TYR A 20 -2.61 2.50 -10.96
CA TYR A 20 -2.13 1.98 -12.24
C TYR A 20 -3.09 0.97 -12.88
N GLU A 21 -3.61 0.03 -12.09
CA GLU A 21 -4.59 -0.96 -12.54
C GLU A 21 -5.84 -0.28 -13.10
N ILE A 22 -6.40 0.70 -12.39
CA ILE A 22 -7.66 1.32 -12.75
C ILE A 22 -7.52 2.27 -13.95
N PHE A 23 -6.45 3.08 -13.99
CA PHE A 23 -6.33 4.13 -15.00
C PHE A 23 -5.52 3.74 -16.24
N GLN A 24 -4.57 2.82 -16.15
CA GLN A 24 -3.69 2.51 -17.28
C GLN A 24 -3.93 1.13 -17.89
N PHE A 25 -4.12 0.08 -17.07
CA PHE A 25 -4.22 -1.29 -17.59
C PHE A 25 -5.18 -2.19 -16.80
N PRO A 26 -6.50 -2.01 -16.93
CA PRO A 26 -7.51 -2.77 -16.17
C PRO A 26 -7.49 -4.29 -16.42
N ASN A 27 -6.82 -4.75 -17.49
CA ASN A 27 -6.72 -6.17 -17.86
C ASN A 27 -5.32 -6.79 -17.61
N ARG A 28 -4.39 -6.11 -16.91
CA ARG A 28 -3.02 -6.61 -16.65
C ARG A 28 -2.67 -6.72 -15.15
N ALA A 29 -3.59 -7.24 -14.36
CA ALA A 29 -3.38 -7.51 -12.92
C ALA A 29 -2.19 -8.45 -12.62
N SER A 30 -1.70 -9.21 -13.61
CA SER A 30 -0.58 -10.16 -13.45
C SER A 30 0.76 -9.52 -13.13
N PHE A 31 1.00 -8.24 -13.46
CA PHE A 31 2.25 -7.54 -13.13
C PHE A 31 2.30 -7.04 -11.67
N LEU A 32 1.14 -6.86 -11.04
CA LEU A 32 1.04 -6.26 -9.70
C LEU A 32 1.72 -7.10 -8.62
N PHE A 33 1.67 -8.44 -8.75
CA PHE A 33 2.30 -9.34 -7.79
C PHE A 33 3.82 -9.21 -7.78
N ILE A 34 4.45 -9.15 -8.95
CA ILE A 34 5.91 -9.06 -9.07
C ILE A 34 6.41 -7.71 -8.55
N GLU A 35 5.72 -6.62 -8.90
CA GLU A 35 6.05 -5.27 -8.43
C GLU A 35 5.93 -5.16 -6.90
N THR A 36 4.86 -5.71 -6.34
CA THR A 36 4.66 -5.78 -4.88
C THR A 36 5.75 -6.59 -4.20
N LEU A 37 6.08 -7.77 -4.75
CA LEU A 37 7.10 -8.65 -4.20
C LEU A 37 8.47 -7.99 -4.17
N LEU A 38 8.87 -7.34 -5.27
CA LEU A 38 10.13 -6.60 -5.35
C LEU A 38 10.18 -5.45 -4.34
N TYR A 39 9.08 -4.71 -4.18
CA TYR A 39 9.00 -3.64 -3.19
C TYR A 39 9.12 -4.16 -1.75
N VAL A 40 8.42 -5.24 -1.41
CA VAL A 40 8.49 -5.84 -0.07
C VAL A 40 9.91 -6.34 0.24
N ILE A 41 10.57 -7.00 -0.72
CA ILE A 41 11.96 -7.45 -0.55
C ILE A 41 12.88 -6.25 -0.32
N LEU A 42 12.76 -5.20 -1.14
CA LEU A 42 13.59 -4.00 -1.01
C LEU A 42 13.37 -3.31 0.34
N ALA A 43 12.11 -3.08 0.73
CA ALA A 43 11.76 -2.46 2.00
C ALA A 43 12.26 -3.29 3.19
N GLY A 44 12.13 -4.62 3.13
CA GLY A 44 12.61 -5.55 4.15
C GLY A 44 14.13 -5.57 4.30
N LEU A 45 14.87 -5.54 3.17
CA LEU A 45 16.33 -5.43 3.20
C LEU A 45 16.80 -4.10 3.80
N LEU A 46 16.11 -3.00 3.46
CA LEU A 46 16.41 -1.68 3.99
C LEU A 46 16.04 -1.52 5.47
N SER A 47 15.08 -2.31 5.96
CA SER A 47 14.63 -2.29 7.35
C SER A 47 15.48 -3.12 8.31
N ALA A 48 16.48 -3.88 7.83
CA ALA A 48 17.25 -4.83 8.64
C ALA A 48 17.98 -4.23 9.87
N LYS A 49 18.18 -2.90 9.89
CA LYS A 49 18.82 -2.16 11.00
C LYS A 49 17.89 -1.10 11.63
N ILE A 50 16.59 -1.20 11.38
CA ILE A 50 15.56 -0.28 11.86
C ILE A 50 14.82 -0.96 13.02
N GLU A 51 14.53 -0.22 14.08
CA GLU A 51 13.79 -0.77 15.21
C GLU A 51 12.35 -1.05 14.78
N PHE A 52 11.79 -2.15 15.29
CA PHE A 52 10.47 -2.63 14.92
C PHE A 52 9.38 -1.57 15.07
N LEU A 53 9.40 -0.77 16.14
CA LEU A 53 8.42 0.28 16.38
C LEU A 53 8.40 1.33 15.26
N PHE A 54 9.56 1.72 14.73
CA PHE A 54 9.64 2.66 13.60
C PHE A 54 9.05 2.04 12.32
N ILE A 55 9.27 0.75 12.10
CA ILE A 55 8.72 0.03 10.94
C ILE A 55 7.19 0.04 11.00
N VAL A 56 6.62 -0.25 12.17
CA VAL A 56 5.17 -0.23 12.40
C VAL A 56 4.60 1.17 12.18
N LEU A 57 5.20 2.20 12.79
CA LEU A 57 4.73 3.58 12.65
C LEU A 57 4.73 4.08 11.20
N ILE A 58 5.81 3.82 10.45
CA ILE A 58 5.88 4.22 9.05
C ILE A 58 4.89 3.42 8.18
N SER A 59 4.67 2.15 8.50
CA SER A 59 3.65 1.33 7.82
C SER A 59 2.25 1.91 8.03
N ILE A 60 1.90 2.31 9.27
CA ILE A 60 0.61 2.95 9.58
C ILE A 60 0.45 4.28 8.81
N ILE A 61 1.51 5.10 8.76
CA ILE A 61 1.48 6.37 8.01
C ILE A 61 1.27 6.10 6.52
N ASN A 62 2.00 5.15 5.94
CA ASN A 62 1.89 4.79 4.52
C ASN A 62 0.48 4.27 4.19
N ILE A 63 -0.06 3.41 5.05
CA ILE A 63 -1.45 2.94 5.01
C ILE A 63 -2.42 4.12 4.96
N PHE A 64 -2.30 5.05 5.89
CA PHE A 64 -3.19 6.20 5.98
C PHE A 64 -3.11 7.07 4.72
N ILE A 65 -1.89 7.37 4.25
CA ILE A 65 -1.66 8.12 3.01
C ILE A 65 -2.29 7.38 1.82
N SER A 66 -2.07 6.08 1.70
CA SER A 66 -2.61 5.26 0.60
C SER A 66 -4.13 5.25 0.59
N VAL A 67 -4.77 5.13 1.76
CA VAL A 67 -6.24 5.18 1.89
C VAL A 67 -6.76 6.57 1.51
N VAL A 68 -6.15 7.64 2.02
CA VAL A 68 -6.56 9.01 1.67
C VAL A 68 -6.44 9.22 0.16
N LEU A 69 -5.31 8.87 -0.45
CA LEU A 69 -5.12 8.97 -1.90
C LEU A 69 -6.15 8.12 -2.67
N GLY A 70 -6.40 6.89 -2.25
CA GLY A 70 -7.44 6.05 -2.86
C GLY A 70 -8.82 6.70 -2.78
N THR A 71 -9.19 7.28 -1.64
CA THR A 71 -10.50 7.94 -1.52
C THR A 71 -10.65 9.19 -2.39
N GLN A 72 -9.56 9.88 -2.69
CA GLN A 72 -9.59 11.10 -3.51
C GLN A 72 -9.50 10.82 -5.02
N PHE A 73 -8.74 9.80 -5.42
CA PHE A 73 -8.42 9.54 -6.82
C PHE A 73 -9.09 8.30 -7.41
N ILE A 74 -9.63 7.39 -6.58
CA ILE A 74 -10.12 6.06 -7.02
C ILE A 74 -11.66 5.88 -6.84
N ILE A 75 -12.40 6.77 -6.18
CA ILE A 75 -13.86 6.61 -5.90
C ILE A 75 -14.72 7.63 -6.70
N PRO A 76 -15.99 7.37 -7.11
CA PRO A 76 -16.71 6.19 -7.63
C PRO A 76 -17.15 6.35 -9.12
N PRO A 77 -17.70 5.29 -9.76
CA PRO A 77 -18.12 4.03 -9.17
C PRO A 77 -17.12 2.93 -9.47
N ASN A 78 -16.26 2.63 -8.50
CA ASN A 78 -15.47 1.40 -8.51
C ASN A 78 -15.73 0.64 -7.20
N ASP A 79 -16.95 0.12 -7.08
CA ASP A 79 -17.42 -0.73 -5.97
C ASP A 79 -16.58 -2.02 -5.80
N SER A 80 -15.74 -2.34 -6.79
CA SER A 80 -14.79 -3.44 -6.76
C SER A 80 -13.73 -3.29 -5.65
N TRP A 81 -13.31 -2.07 -5.32
CA TRP A 81 -12.15 -1.83 -4.44
C TRP A 81 -12.37 -2.33 -3.00
N PHE A 82 -13.63 -2.43 -2.62
CA PHE A 82 -14.02 -2.87 -1.29
C PHE A 82 -14.81 -4.17 -1.31
N ASN A 83 -15.05 -4.79 -2.46
CA ASN A 83 -15.79 -6.04 -2.51
C ASN A 83 -14.93 -7.23 -2.03
N PRO A 84 -15.51 -8.21 -1.32
CA PRO A 84 -16.92 -8.29 -0.93
C PRO A 84 -17.26 -7.57 0.38
N PHE A 85 -16.28 -7.02 1.11
CA PHE A 85 -16.45 -6.72 2.54
C PHE A 85 -16.73 -5.25 2.91
N GLY A 86 -16.65 -4.33 1.96
CA GLY A 86 -16.81 -2.89 2.16
C GLY A 86 -15.62 -2.19 2.82
N ILE A 87 -15.63 -0.85 2.73
CA ILE A 87 -14.61 0.05 3.34
C ILE A 87 -14.40 -0.26 4.81
N ASN A 88 -15.49 -0.51 5.54
CA ASN A 88 -15.46 -0.71 6.98
C ASN A 88 -14.66 -1.95 7.38
N VAL A 89 -14.77 -3.05 6.62
CA VAL A 89 -14.01 -4.27 6.91
C VAL A 89 -12.56 -4.13 6.49
N ALA A 90 -12.28 -3.44 5.38
CA ALA A 90 -10.91 -3.13 4.98
C ALA A 90 -10.18 -2.35 6.09
N ILE A 91 -10.83 -1.34 6.68
CA ILE A 91 -10.29 -0.57 7.81
C ILE A 91 -10.04 -1.47 9.03
N ILE A 92 -10.98 -2.35 9.39
CA ILE A 92 -10.83 -3.26 10.53
C ILE A 92 -9.68 -4.25 10.32
N LEU A 93 -9.56 -4.84 9.12
CA LEU A 93 -8.43 -5.72 8.78
C LEU A 93 -7.11 -4.99 8.84
N MET A 94 -7.07 -3.74 8.39
CA MET A 94 -5.88 -2.90 8.45
C MET A 94 -5.40 -2.65 9.87
N VAL A 95 -6.35 -2.50 10.81
CA VAL A 95 -6.07 -2.33 12.24
C VAL A 95 -5.68 -3.65 12.93
N LEU A 96 -6.09 -4.80 12.39
CA LEU A 96 -5.78 -6.13 12.97
C LEU A 96 -4.50 -6.76 12.43
N LEU A 97 -4.15 -6.49 11.17
CA LEU A 97 -3.01 -7.10 10.49
C LEU A 97 -1.72 -6.27 10.58
N PHE A 98 -1.81 -5.02 11.05
CA PHE A 98 -0.70 -4.08 11.21
C PHE A 98 -0.77 -3.39 12.56
#